data_AF-A0A2U8DPL2-F1
#
_entry.id   AF-A0A2U8DPL2-F1
#
_cell.length_a   1.000
_cell.length_b   1.000
_cell.length_c   1.000
_cell.angle_alpha   90.00
_cell.angle_beta   90.00
_cell.angle_gamma   90.00
#
_symmetry.space_group_name_H-M   'P 1'
#
loop_
_entity.id
_entity.type
_entity.pdbx_description
1 polymer ?
#
loop_
_entity_poly.entity_id
_entity_poly.type
_entity_poly.pdbx_seq_one_letter_code
_entity_poly.pdbx_strand_id
1 'polypeptide(L)'
;MTEIGKMILEDGMAKGMEKGMEKGRVQGKLEGKAELLLKLLTKKFIKMPEEYKKKIKELSDETLEIIGLEIFDMKDIKELEKYF
;
A
#
# COMPACT_ATOMS: atom_id res chain seq x y z
N MET A 1 14.51 3.78 -40.98
CA MET A 1 13.64 4.25 -39.87
C MET A 1 13.38 5.73 -40.11
N THR A 2 12.11 6.14 -40.28
CA THR A 2 11.76 7.56 -40.53
C THR A 2 11.89 8.36 -39.24
N GLU A 3 12.05 9.68 -39.33
CA GLU A 3 12.07 10.58 -38.17
C GLU A 3 10.78 10.45 -37.35
N ILE A 4 9.64 10.29 -38.03
CA ILE A 4 8.33 10.01 -37.41
C ILE A 4 8.36 8.69 -36.61
N GLY A 5 8.98 7.64 -37.16
CA GLY A 5 9.10 6.35 -36.47
C GLY A 5 9.97 6.42 -35.21
N LYS A 6 11.05 7.22 -35.22
CA LYS A 6 11.88 7.49 -34.03
C LYS A 6 11.09 8.21 -32.96
N MET A 7 10.38 9.27 -33.34
CA MET A 7 9.58 10.08 -32.42
C MET A 7 8.48 9.27 -31.73
N ILE A 8 7.77 8.39 -32.46
CA ILE A 8 6.75 7.51 -31.88
C ILE A 8 7.36 6.53 -30.87
N LEU A 9 8.55 5.99 -31.15
CA LEU A 9 9.23 5.08 -30.23
C LEU A 9 9.70 5.79 -28.96
N GLU A 10 10.29 6.97 -29.09
CA GLU A 10 10.73 7.79 -27.96
C GLU A 10 9.55 8.20 -27.07
N ASP A 11 8.45 8.67 -27.66
CA ASP A 11 7.22 8.99 -26.94
C ASP A 11 6.63 7.78 -26.21
N GLY A 12 6.64 6.61 -26.86
CA GLY A 12 6.16 5.36 -26.27
C GLY A 12 6.99 4.94 -25.05
N MET A 13 8.32 5.04 -25.15
CA MET A 13 9.21 4.75 -24.03
C MET A 13 9.03 5.75 -22.87
N ALA A 14 8.95 7.05 -23.17
CA ALA A 14 8.73 8.09 -22.17
C ALA A 14 7.43 7.86 -21.39
N LYS A 15 6.31 7.63 -22.09
CA LYS A 15 5.01 7.32 -21.47
C LYS A 15 5.04 6.02 -20.67
N GLY A 16 5.78 5.01 -21.14
CA GLY A 16 5.95 3.75 -20.43
C GLY A 16 6.69 3.93 -19.11
N MET A 17 7.79 4.70 -19.13
CA MET A 17 8.59 5.01 -17.94
C MET A 17 7.81 5.85 -16.93
N GLU A 18 7.09 6.87 -17.38
CA GLU A 18 6.22 7.70 -16.54
C GLU A 18 5.17 6.86 -15.81
N LYS A 19 4.42 6.03 -16.54
CA LYS A 19 3.42 5.12 -15.95
C LYS A 19 4.04 4.10 -15.00
N GLY A 20 5.24 3.60 -15.31
CA GLY A 20 5.98 2.68 -14.45
C GLY A 20 6.37 3.33 -13.12
N MET A 21 6.90 4.56 -13.17
CA MET A 21 7.27 5.32 -11.97
C MET A 21 6.04 5.66 -11.12
N GLU A 22 4.94 6.09 -11.72
CA GLU A 22 3.71 6.40 -11.00
C GLU A 22 3.17 5.16 -10.28
N LYS A 23 3.05 4.03 -10.97
CA LYS A 23 2.61 2.76 -10.38
C LYS A 23 3.53 2.31 -9.24
N GLY A 24 4.84 2.37 -9.46
CA GLY A 24 5.83 2.00 -8.44
C GLY A 24 5.74 2.88 -7.19
N ARG A 25 5.53 4.19 -7.36
CA ARG A 25 5.35 5.13 -6.24
C ARG A 25 4.07 4.84 -5.45
N VAL A 26 2.96 4.58 -6.14
CA VAL A 26 1.68 4.26 -5.50
C VAL A 26 1.78 2.94 -4.73
N GLN A 27 2.31 1.89 -5.36
CA GLN A 27 2.50 0.59 -4.72
C GLN A 27 3.44 0.68 -3.52
N GLY A 28 4.58 1.36 -3.66
CA GLY A 28 5.54 1.53 -2.57
C GLY A 28 4.97 2.32 -1.38
N LYS A 29 4.12 3.32 -1.63
CA LYS A 29 3.40 4.05 -0.56
C LYS A 29 2.44 3.10 0.19
N LEU A 30 1.67 2.30 -0.54
CA LEU A 30 0.70 1.37 0.04
C LEU A 30 1.39 0.28 0.88
N GLU A 31 2.43 -0.36 0.32
CA GLU A 31 3.23 -1.37 1.00
C GLU A 31 3.88 -0.81 2.27
N GLY A 32 4.51 0.37 2.18
CA GLY A 32 5.14 1.02 3.33
C GLY A 32 4.17 1.35 4.45
N LYS A 33 2.94 1.77 4.11
CA LYS A 33 1.88 2.05 5.09
C LYS A 33 1.39 0.79 5.78
N ALA A 34 1.13 -0.28 5.02
CA ALA A 34 0.74 -1.57 5.57
C ALA A 34 1.83 -2.13 6.51
N GLU A 35 3.10 -2.09 6.10
CA GLU A 35 4.22 -2.55 6.93
C GLU A 35 4.36 -1.74 8.22
N LEU A 36 4.20 -0.41 8.17
CA LEU A 36 4.25 0.43 9.35
C LEU A 36 3.11 0.07 10.32
N LEU A 37 1.89 -0.07 9.83
CA LEU A 37 0.74 -0.46 10.66
C LEU A 37 0.93 -1.83 11.28
N LEU A 38 1.45 -2.81 10.54
CA LEU A 38 1.77 -4.13 11.08
C LEU A 38 2.75 -4.05 12.25
N LYS A 39 3.80 -3.23 12.16
CA LYS A 39 4.77 -3.02 13.25
C LYS A 39 4.10 -2.37 14.47
N LEU A 40 3.26 -1.36 14.26
CA LEU A 40 2.55 -0.67 15.34
C LEU A 40 1.53 -1.59 16.03
N LEU A 41 0.73 -2.33 15.25
CA LEU A 41 -0.27 -3.27 15.75
C LEU A 41 0.38 -4.45 16.47
N THR A 42 1.48 -5.00 15.97
CA THR A 42 2.23 -6.06 16.65
C THR A 42 2.84 -5.56 17.97
N LYS A 43 3.28 -4.30 18.02
CA LYS A 43 3.78 -3.68 19.25
C LYS A 43 2.66 -3.45 20.27
N LYS A 44 1.47 -3.04 19.81
CA LYS A 44 0.30 -2.77 20.68
C LYS A 44 -0.38 -4.06 21.15
N PHE A 45 -0.60 -4.99 20.23
CA PHE A 45 -1.27 -6.26 20.46
C PHE A 45 -0.24 -7.39 20.36
N ILE A 46 0.32 -7.77 21.51
CA ILE A 46 1.39 -8.80 21.64
C ILE A 46 1.03 -10.10 20.91
N LYS A 47 -0.26 -10.45 20.83
CA LYS A 47 -0.77 -11.63 20.12
C LYS A 47 -1.61 -11.20 18.91
N MET A 48 -0.95 -11.04 17.77
CA MET A 48 -1.61 -10.78 16.49
C MET A 48 -1.59 -12.03 15.60
N PRO A 49 -2.75 -12.60 15.24
CA PRO A 49 -2.82 -13.74 14.32
C PRO A 49 -2.19 -13.43 12.96
N GLU A 50 -1.52 -14.42 12.37
CA GLU A 50 -0.94 -14.29 11.01
C GLU A 50 -1.98 -13.96 9.94
N GLU A 51 -3.22 -14.44 10.13
CA GLU A 51 -4.33 -14.12 9.22
C GLU A 51 -4.58 -12.61 9.14
N TYR A 52 -4.58 -11.92 10.28
CA TYR A 52 -4.79 -10.47 10.31
C TYR A 52 -3.63 -9.74 9.64
N LYS A 53 -2.40 -10.27 9.78
CA LYS A 53 -1.23 -9.68 9.12
C LYS A 53 -1.34 -9.75 7.59
N LYS A 54 -1.88 -10.84 7.06
CA LYS A 54 -2.15 -10.99 5.63
C LYS A 54 -3.24 -10.02 5.18
N LYS A 55 -4.36 -9.98 5.88
CA LYS A 55 -5.48 -9.09 5.55
C LYS A 55 -5.04 -7.63 5.47
N ILE A 56 -4.25 -7.14 6.44
CA ILE A 56 -3.73 -5.77 6.43
C ILE A 56 -2.90 -5.45 5.18
N LYS A 57 -2.12 -6.39 4.66
CA LYS A 57 -1.33 -6.16 3.44
C LYS A 57 -2.19 -6.03 2.18
N GLU A 58 -3.42 -6.52 2.23
CA GLU A 58 -4.36 -6.55 1.11
C GLU A 58 -5.37 -5.39 1.17
N LEU A 59 -5.38 -4.60 2.26
CA LEU A 59 -6.29 -3.46 2.43
C LEU A 59 -5.96 -2.30 1.49
N SER A 60 -6.97 -1.51 1.16
CA SER A 60 -6.84 -0.26 0.40
C SER A 60 -6.10 0.82 1.20
N ASP A 61 -5.54 1.81 0.50
CA ASP A 61 -4.85 2.95 1.14
C ASP A 61 -5.77 3.65 2.15
N GLU A 62 -7.04 3.84 1.79
CA GLU A 62 -8.07 4.48 2.62
C GLU A 62 -8.30 3.72 3.93
N THR A 63 -8.49 2.41 3.87
CA THR A 63 -8.72 1.59 5.06
C THR A 63 -7.49 1.58 5.97
N LEU A 64 -6.29 1.50 5.39
CA LEU A 64 -5.05 1.63 6.17
C LEU A 64 -4.95 3.01 6.86
N GLU A 65 -5.43 4.07 6.22
CA GLU A 65 -5.44 5.42 6.79
C GLU A 65 -6.35 5.49 8.02
N ILE A 66 -7.55 4.93 7.91
CA ILE A 66 -8.51 4.87 9.02
C ILE A 66 -7.94 4.06 10.19
N ILE A 67 -7.36 2.89 9.91
CA ILE A 67 -6.70 2.08 10.95
C ILE A 67 -5.58 2.89 11.63
N GLY A 68 -4.78 3.63 10.87
CA GLY A 68 -3.70 4.46 11.42
C GLY A 68 -4.18 5.60 12.31
N LEU A 69 -5.36 6.17 12.05
CA LEU A 69 -5.97 7.19 12.90
C LEU A 69 -6.51 6.60 14.20
N GLU A 70 -7.11 5.41 14.14
CA GLU A 70 -7.76 4.79 15.29
C GLU A 70 -6.85 3.88 16.11
N ILE A 71 -5.67 3.52 15.60
CA ILE A 71 -4.80 2.50 16.20
C ILE A 71 -4.50 2.74 17.68
N PHE A 72 -4.39 4.00 18.11
CA PHE A 72 -4.09 4.34 19.50
C PHE A 72 -5.31 4.25 20.41
N ASP A 73 -6.52 4.36 19.88
CA ASP A 73 -7.78 4.27 20.60
C ASP A 73 -8.31 2.84 20.71
N MET A 74 -7.93 1.94 19.80
CA MET A 74 -8.34 0.53 19.84
C MET A 74 -7.92 -0.14 21.15
N LYS A 75 -8.83 -0.91 21.76
CA LYS A 75 -8.60 -1.63 23.02
C LYS A 75 -8.37 -3.12 22.79
N ASP A 76 -9.01 -3.69 21.78
CA ASP A 76 -8.89 -5.10 21.39
C ASP A 76 -8.48 -5.22 19.92
N ILE A 77 -7.65 -6.22 19.61
CA ILE A 77 -7.26 -6.54 18.24
C ILE A 77 -8.45 -6.95 17.37
N LYS A 78 -9.52 -7.49 17.97
CA LYS A 78 -10.77 -7.82 17.27
C LYS A 78 -11.45 -6.62 16.63
N GLU A 79 -11.15 -5.40 17.10
CA GLU A 79 -11.65 -4.19 16.46
C GLU A 79 -11.15 -4.02 15.02
N LEU A 80 -10.09 -4.74 14.62
CA LEU A 80 -9.64 -4.78 13.22
C LEU A 80 -10.61 -5.53 12.30
N GLU A 81 -11.47 -6.40 12.83
CA GLU A 81 -12.39 -7.20 12.03
C GLU A 81 -13.40 -6.34 11.24
N LYS A 82 -13.65 -5.10 11.66
CA LYS A 82 -14.50 -4.15 10.92
C LYS A 82 -13.92 -3.66 9.60
N TYR A 83 -12.63 -3.94 9.35
CA TYR A 83 -11.88 -3.48 8.18
C TYR A 83 -11.58 -4.58 7.16
N PHE A 84 -11.89 -5.83 7.50
CA PHE A 84 -11.62 -7.00 6.68
C PHE A 84 -12.76 -7.34 5.72
#